data_AF-A0A377A362-F1
#
_entry.id   AF-A0A377A362-F1
#
_cell.length_a   1.000
_cell.length_b   1.000
_cell.length_c   1.000
_cell.angle_alpha   90.00
_cell.angle_beta   90.00
_cell.angle_gamma   90.00
#
_symmetry.space_group_name_H-M   'P 1'
#
loop_
_entity.id
_entity.type
_entity.pdbx_description
1 polymer ?
#
loop_
_entity_poly.entity_id
_entity_poly.type
_entity_poly.pdbx_seq_one_letter_code
_entity_poly.pdbx_strand_id
1 'polypeptide(L)' 'MEKLITYTRDHGLQRLNGITMPNNRGMVALARKLGFNVDIQLEEGIVGLTLNLAQREES' A
#
# COMPACT_ATOMS: atom_id res chain seq x y z
N MET A 1 8.92 5.56 3.61
CA MET A 1 7.51 5.15 3.55
C MET A 1 6.91 4.96 4.94
N GLU A 2 7.60 4.35 5.90
CA GLU A 2 7.07 4.12 7.26
C GLU A 2 6.59 5.39 7.99
N LYS A 3 7.35 6.49 7.97
CA LYS A 3 6.93 7.76 8.60
C LYS A 3 5.59 8.29 8.07
N LEU A 4 5.34 8.09 6.78
CA LEU A 4 4.13 8.56 6.10
C LEU A 4 2.93 7.70 6.49
N ILE A 5 3.14 6.38 6.58
CA ILE A 5 2.16 5.41 7.07
C ILE A 5 1.79 5.71 8.53
N THR A 6 2.77 5.96 9.40
CA THR A 6 2.54 6.33 10.81
C THR A 6 1.76 7.63 10.91
N TYR A 7 2.18 8.69 10.21
CA TYR A 7 1.49 9.98 10.22
C TYR A 7 0.03 9.86 9.79
N THR A 8 -0.24 9.09 8.72
CA THR A 8 -1.61 8.88 8.24
C THR A 8 -2.46 8.08 9.22
N ARG A 9 -1.87 7.12 9.93
CA ARG A 9 -2.56 6.36 10.98
C ARG A 9 -2.91 7.26 12.16
N ASP A 10 -1.98 8.11 12.60
CA ASP A 10 -2.20 9.05 13.70
C ASP A 10 -3.24 10.13 13.37
N HIS A 11 -3.43 10.42 12.08
CA HIS A 11 -4.45 11.37 11.58
C HIS A 11 -5.78 10.71 11.21
N GLY A 12 -6.00 9.43 11.58
CA GLY A 12 -7.29 8.76 11.42
C GLY A 12 -7.62 8.29 10.00
N LEU A 13 -6.63 8.24 9.09
CA LEU A 13 -6.85 7.65 7.78
C LEU A 13 -7.03 6.14 7.90
N GLN A 14 -8.12 5.63 7.34
CA GLN A 14 -8.48 4.21 7.42
C GLN A 14 -7.79 3.35 6.36
N ARG A 15 -7.37 3.96 5.25
CA ARG A 15 -6.79 3.28 4.09
C ARG A 15 -5.82 4.18 3.35
N LEU A 16 -4.73 3.59 2.86
CA LEU A 16 -3.86 4.18 1.85
C LEU A 16 -4.05 3.42 0.54
N ASN A 17 -4.24 4.17 -0.54
CA ASN A 17 -4.24 3.65 -1.90
C ASN A 17 -3.07 4.25 -2.68
N GLY A 18 -2.54 3.50 -3.63
CA GLY A 18 -1.51 3.95 -4.54
C GLY A 18 -1.53 3.17 -5.84
N ILE A 19 -0.90 3.71 -6.87
CA ILE A 19 -0.72 3.05 -8.16
C ILE A 19 0.76 3.10 -8.50
N THR A 20 1.28 2.00 -9.03
CA THR A 20 2.63 1.95 -9.60
C THR A 20 2.64 1.15 -10.89
N MET A 21 3.75 1.21 -11.63
CA MET A 21 3.92 0.42 -12.85
C MET A 21 4.41 -1.00 -12.49
N PRO A 22 4.00 -2.06 -13.22
CA PRO A 22 4.48 -3.42 -12.99
C PRO A 22 6.00 -3.57 -13.13
N ASN A 23 6.62 -2.72 -13.95
CA ASN A 23 8.07 -2.68 -14.13
C ASN A 23 8.82 -2.11 -12.91
N ASN A 24 8.12 -1.39 -12.02
CA ASN A 24 8.71 -0.84 -10.79
C ASN A 24 8.75 -1.91 -9.70
N ARG A 25 9.57 -2.94 -9.97
CA ARG A 25 9.73 -4.11 -9.10
C ARG A 25 10.17 -3.74 -7.69
N GLY A 26 10.94 -2.66 -7.53
CA GLY A 26 11.34 -2.13 -6.23
C GLY A 26 10.15 -1.66 -5.39
N MET A 27 9.25 -0.88 -6.00
CA MET A 27 8.03 -0.40 -5.32
C MET A 27 7.08 -1.55 -5.00
N VAL A 28 6.87 -2.48 -5.94
CA VAL A 28 6.00 -3.66 -5.72
C VAL A 28 6.54 -4.53 -4.59
N ALA A 29 7.85 -4.81 -4.56
CA ALA A 29 8.47 -5.59 -3.50
C ALA A 29 8.37 -4.90 -2.13
N LEU A 30 8.57 -3.57 -2.09
CA LEU A 30 8.45 -2.79 -0.87
C LEU A 30 7.00 -2.78 -0.34
N ALA A 31 6.02 -2.57 -1.22
CA ALA A 31 4.61 -2.56 -0.86
C ALA A 31 4.18 -3.91 -0.24
N ARG A 32 4.60 -5.03 -0.83
CA ARG A 32 4.37 -6.38 -0.26
C ARG A 32 4.96 -6.53 1.14
N LYS A 33 6.20 -6.06 1.36
CA LYS A 33 6.85 -6.12 2.68
C LYS A 33 6.14 -5.25 3.73
N LEU A 34 5.57 -4.13 3.32
CA LEU A 34 4.85 -3.20 4.20
C LEU A 34 3.37 -3.59 4.42
N GLY A 35 2.92 -4.72 3.86
CA GLY A 35 1.56 -5.23 4.06
C GLY A 35 0.49 -4.62 3.15
N PHE A 36 0.88 -3.92 2.07
CA PHE A 36 -0.08 -3.52 1.06
C PHE A 36 -0.60 -4.76 0.31
N ASN A 37 -1.91 -4.79 0.08
CA ASN A 37 -2.49 -5.63 -0.94
C ASN A 37 -2.04 -5.11 -2.32
N VAL A 38 -1.61 -6.02 -3.19
CA VAL A 38 -1.04 -5.71 -4.50
C VAL A 38 -1.90 -6.37 -5.57
N ASP A 39 -2.59 -5.55 -6.34
CA ASP A 39 -3.45 -5.95 -7.44
C ASP A 39 -2.79 -5.58 -8.78
N ILE A 40 -2.45 -6.56 -9.60
CA ILE A 40 -1.74 -6.32 -10.86
C ILE A 40 -2.76 -6.33 -12.01
N GLN A 41 -2.90 -5.20 -12.68
CA GLN A 41 -3.82 -5.04 -13.80
C GLN A 41 -2.99 -4.95 -15.08
N LEU A 42 -2.74 -6.12 -15.69
CA LEU A 42 -1.88 -6.25 -16.87
C LEU A 42 -2.49 -5.54 -18.10
N GLU A 43 -3.81 -5.54 -18.23
CA GLU A 43 -4.52 -4.88 -19.33
C GLU A 43 -4.34 -3.36 -19.30
N GLU A 44 -4.37 -2.77 -18.11
CA GLU A 44 -4.15 -1.33 -17.90
C GLU A 44 -2.66 -0.98 -17.73
N GLY A 45 -1.79 -1.98 -17.60
CA GLY A 45 -0.35 -1.78 -17.41
C GLY A 45 0.02 -1.16 -16.06
N ILE A 46 -0.82 -1.33 -15.03
CA ILE A 46 -0.63 -0.76 -13.69
C ILE A 46 -0.69 -1.82 -12.58
N VAL A 47 -0.28 -1.41 -11.39
CA VAL A 47 -0.39 -2.17 -10.15
C VAL A 47 -1.06 -1.29 -9.11
N GLY A 48 -2.25 -1.69 -8.67
CA GLY A 48 -2.95 -1.11 -7.53
C GLY A 48 -2.33 -1.57 -6.22
N LEU A 49 -2.15 -0.64 -5.29
CA LEU A 49 -1.63 -0.87 -3.95
C LEU A 49 -2.67 -0.38 -2.94
N THR A 50 -3.09 -1.23 -2.01
CA THR A 50 -4.02 -0.84 -0.95
C THR A 50 -3.53 -1.33 0.40
N LEU A 51 -3.39 -0.43 1.37
CA LEU A 51 -3.08 -0.76 2.77
C LEU A 51 -4.24 -0.28 3.65
N ASN A 52 -4.87 -1.21 4.36
CA ASN A 52 -5.83 -0.84 5.40
C ASN A 52 -5.06 -0.46 6.67
N LEU A 53 -5.26 0.77 7.13
CA LEU A 53 -4.62 1.32 8.32
C LEU A 53 -5.44 1.14 9.59
N ALA A 54 -6.75 0.88 9.44
CA ALA A 54 -7.71 0.69 10.53
C ALA A 54 -7.51 -0.62 11.33
N GLN A 55 -6.70 -1.57 10.86
CA GLN A 55 -6.37 -2.78 11.61
C GLN A 55 -5.15 -2.55 12.50
N ARG A 56 -5.37 -1.84 13.59
CA ARG A 56 -4.60 -2.03 14.82
C ARG A 56 -5.53 -1.96 16.02
N GLU A 57 -6.61 -2.73 15.95
CA GLU A 57 -7.31 -3.19 17.14
C GLU A 57 -7.16 -4.72 17.22
N GLU A 58 -6.76 -5.16 18.42
CA GLU A 58 -6.74 -6.53 18.96
C GLU A 58 -5.59 -7.48 18.57
N SER A 59 -4.56 -7.47 19.43
CA SER A 59 -3.93 -8.69 19.95
C SER A 59 -3.77 -8.55 21.46
#